data_AF-A0A2G2Y6W7-F1
#
_entry.id   AF-A0A2G2Y6W7-F1
#
_cell.length_a   1.000
_cell.length_b   1.000
_cell.length_c   1.000
_cell.angle_alpha   90.00
_cell.angle_beta   90.00
_cell.angle_gamma   90.00
#
_symmetry.space_group_name_H-M   'P 1'
#
loop_
_entity.id
_entity.type
_entity.pdbx_description
1 polymer ?
#
loop_
_entity_poly.entity_id
_entity_poly.type
_entity_poly.pdbx_seq_one_letter_code
_entity_poly.pdbx_strand_id
1 'polypeptide(L)'
;MECHIFFRISTIMSLLDSLLEIRERSIQFSMEMEFCEFSPELEDHFEIFEHIRWFNVTIVTLANTQDETLPPCSGFLKKDEGET
;
A
#
# COMPACT_ATOMS: atom_id res chain seq x y z
N MET A 1 11.45 -13.51 -6.72
CA MET A 1 11.31 -13.23 -5.28
C MET A 1 10.12 -12.31 -5.15
N GLU A 2 8.94 -12.89 -4.95
CA GLU A 2 7.72 -12.12 -4.75
C GLU A 2 7.71 -11.61 -3.31
N CYS A 3 7.76 -10.30 -3.13
CA CYS A 3 7.57 -9.71 -1.82
C CYS A 3 6.06 -9.78 -1.51
N HIS A 4 5.64 -10.82 -0.78
CA HIS A 4 4.24 -11.06 -0.39
C HIS A 4 3.58 -9.83 0.26
N ILE A 5 4.34 -9.10 1.09
CA ILE A 5 3.92 -7.85 1.73
C ILE A 5 3.69 -6.74 0.70
N PHE A 6 4.53 -6.67 -0.33
CA PHE A 6 4.43 -5.64 -1.36
C PHE A 6 3.21 -5.84 -2.26
N PHE A 7 2.82 -7.09 -2.56
CA PHE A 7 1.57 -7.38 -3.27
C PHE A 7 0.35 -6.94 -2.47
N ARG A 8 0.31 -7.25 -1.17
CA ARG A 8 -0.77 -6.83 -0.27
C ARG A 8 -0.88 -5.31 -0.19
N ILE A 9 0.26 -4.63 0.04
CA ILE A 9 0.34 -3.17 0.06
C ILE A 9 -0.10 -2.58 -1.30
N SER A 10 0.30 -3.17 -2.42
CA SER A 10 -0.12 -2.75 -3.76
C SER A 10 -1.65 -2.81 -3.92
N THR A 11 -2.31 -3.88 -3.47
CA THR A 11 -3.77 -3.99 -3.51
C THR A 11 -4.43 -2.89 -2.69
N ILE A 12 -3.90 -2.62 -1.50
CA ILE A 12 -4.41 -1.56 -0.61
C ILE A 12 -4.18 -0.17 -1.21
N MET A 13 -3.02 0.07 -1.81
CA MET A 13 -2.71 1.32 -2.52
C MET A 13 -3.70 1.56 -3.67
N SER A 14 -4.09 0.53 -4.42
CA SER A 14 -5.10 0.63 -5.48
C SER A 14 -6.49 0.97 -4.97
N LEU A 15 -6.84 0.54 -3.76
CA LEU A 15 -8.11 0.89 -3.10
C LEU A 15 -8.07 2.30 -2.50
N LEU A 16 -6.90 2.73 -2.03
CA LEU A 16 -6.66 4.01 -1.35
C LEU A 16 -6.02 5.05 -2.26
N ASP A 17 -6.23 4.96 -3.56
CA ASP A 17 -5.60 5.77 -4.62
C ASP A 17 -5.73 7.30 -4.35
N SER A 18 -6.79 7.71 -3.65
CA SER A 18 -7.05 9.10 -3.25
C SER A 18 -6.24 9.60 -2.05
N LEU A 19 -5.62 8.69 -1.27
CA LEU A 19 -4.88 8.98 -0.03
C LEU A 19 -3.36 8.76 -0.19
N LEU A 20 -2.89 8.61 -1.44
CA LEU A 20 -1.52 8.28 -1.76
C LEU A 20 -0.71 9.56 -2.07
N GLU A 21 0.28 9.86 -1.23
CA GLU A 21 1.25 10.94 -1.44
C GLU A 21 2.54 10.40 -2.07
N ILE A 22 2.80 10.78 -3.33
CA ILE A 22 4.06 10.44 -4.01
C ILE A 22 5.07 11.56 -3.82
N ARG A 23 6.25 11.21 -3.31
CA ARG A 23 7.41 12.10 -3.14
C ARG A 23 8.60 11.55 -3.93
N GLU A 24 9.66 12.35 -4.02
CA GLU A 24 10.82 12.09 -4.90
C GLU A 24 11.43 10.68 -4.80
N ARG A 25 11.40 10.07 -3.61
CA ARG A 25 11.95 8.72 -3.35
C ARG A 25 11.06 7.86 -2.48
N SER A 26 9.81 8.27 -2.31
CA SER A 26 8.92 7.58 -1.39
C SER A 26 7.47 7.75 -1.72
N ILE A 27 6.70 6.73 -1.38
CA ILE A 27 5.24 6.75 -1.45
C ILE A 27 4.73 6.64 -0.02
N GLN A 28 3.86 7.57 0.37
CA GLN A 28 3.30 7.64 1.70
C GLN A 28 1.78 7.53 1.62
N PHE A 29 1.19 6.72 2.50
CA PHE A 29 -0.25 6.63 2.61
C PHE A 29 -0.65 6.19 4.01
N SER A 30 -1.86 6.55 4.40
CA SER A 30 -2.48 6.07 5.64
C SER A 30 -3.37 4.88 5.33
N MET A 31 -3.22 3.81 6.09
CA MET A 31 -3.99 2.58 5.95
C MET A 31 -4.79 2.35 7.23
N GLU A 32 -6.09 2.10 7.10
CA GLU A 32 -6.92 1.71 8.25
C GLU A 32 -6.65 0.26 8.66
N MET A 33 -6.90 -0.07 9.93
CA MET A 33 -6.67 -1.43 10.43
C MET A 33 -7.60 -2.47 9.78
N GLU A 34 -8.75 -2.06 9.27
CA GLU A 34 -9.63 -2.96 8.50
C GLU A 34 -8.90 -3.59 7.31
N PHE A 35 -7.89 -2.92 6.76
CA PHE A 35 -7.05 -3.47 5.69
C PHE A 35 -5.96 -4.43 6.20
N CYS A 36 -5.74 -4.57 7.51
CA CYS A 36 -4.82 -5.56 8.07
C CYS A 36 -5.36 -7.00 7.98
N GLU A 37 -6.68 -7.17 7.78
CA GLU A 37 -7.30 -8.45 7.42
C GLU A 37 -6.73 -9.00 6.09
N PHE A 38 -6.22 -8.13 5.22
CA PHE A 38 -5.49 -8.52 4.03
C PHE A 38 -4.07 -9.02 4.32
N SER A 39 -3.71 -9.40 5.54
CA SER A 39 -2.44 -10.07 5.88
C SER A 39 -2.68 -11.07 7.01
N PRO A 40 -2.64 -12.40 6.77
CA PRO A 40 -2.83 -13.40 7.81
C PRO A 40 -1.81 -13.26 8.94
N GLU A 41 -0.63 -12.69 8.64
CA GLU A 41 0.42 -12.38 9.62
C GLU A 41 0.02 -11.27 10.60
N LEU A 42 -0.85 -10.34 10.20
CA LEU A 42 -1.41 -9.30 11.06
C LEU A 42 -2.75 -9.73 11.69
N GLU A 43 -3.53 -10.52 10.96
CA GLU A 43 -4.81 -11.08 11.41
C GLU A 43 -4.63 -11.98 12.65
N ASP A 44 -3.61 -12.84 12.69
CA ASP A 44 -3.35 -13.78 13.79
C ASP A 44 -2.96 -13.07 15.11
N HIS A 45 -2.67 -11.77 15.07
CA HIS A 45 -2.21 -10.97 16.22
C HIS A 45 -3.04 -9.70 16.44
N PHE A 46 -4.30 -9.68 15.98
CA PHE A 46 -5.16 -8.49 15.99
C PHE A 46 -5.37 -7.87 17.39
N GLU A 47 -5.31 -8.67 18.47
CA GLU A 47 -5.38 -8.21 19.86
C GLU A 47 -4.34 -7.13 20.20
N ILE A 48 -3.15 -7.20 19.58
CA ILE A 48 -2.07 -6.22 19.79
C ILE A 48 -2.42 -4.88 19.14
N PHE A 49 -3.27 -4.91 18.12
CA PHE A 49 -3.60 -3.76 17.31
C PHE A 49 -4.91 -3.09 17.71
N GLU A 50 -5.83 -3.70 18.47
CA GLU A 50 -7.18 -3.18 18.81
C GLU A 50 -7.31 -1.67 19.12
N HIS A 51 -6.27 -1.03 19.67
CA HIS A 51 -6.26 0.38 20.05
C HIS A 51 -5.70 1.33 18.97
N ILE A 52 -5.02 0.78 17.97
CA ILE A 52 -4.52 1.50 16.81
C ILE A 52 -5.71 1.68 15.86
N ARG A 53 -5.71 2.72 15.04
CA ARG A 53 -6.83 2.96 14.10
C ARG A 53 -6.36 3.11 12.67
N TRP A 54 -5.11 3.50 12.49
CA TRP A 54 -4.48 3.73 11.20
C TRP A 54 -2.97 3.56 11.32
N PHE A 55 -2.34 3.15 10.23
CA PHE A 55 -0.90 3.06 10.08
C PHE A 55 -0.44 4.03 9.00
N ASN A 56 0.64 4.75 9.27
CA ASN A 56 1.35 5.49 8.22
C ASN A 56 2.35 4.55 7.57
N VAL A 57 2.14 4.23 6.30
CA VAL A 57 3.06 3.41 5.53
C VAL A 57 3.90 4.34 4.66
N THR A 58 5.22 4.16 4.70
CA THR A 58 6.17 4.83 3.80
C THR A 58 6.97 3.78 3.06
N ILE A 59 6.76 3.66 1.75
CA ILE A 59 7.58 2.86 0.86
C ILE A 59 8.71 3.74 0.37
N VAL A 60 9.95 3.39 0.69
CA VAL A 60 11.13 4.06 0.14
C VAL A 60 11.57 3.32 -1.12
N THR A 61 11.73 4.07 -2.21
CA THR A 61 12.16 3.54 -3.50
C THR A 61 13.60 3.95 -3.80
N LEU A 62 14.22 3.27 -4.77
CA LEU A 62 15.52 3.66 -5.32
C LEU A 62 15.40 4.72 -6.43
N ALA A 63 14.17 5.17 -6.74
CA ALA A 63 13.95 6.22 -7.70
C ALA A 63 14.66 7.50 -7.24
N ASN A 64 15.20 8.26 -8.18
CA ASN A 64 15.89 9.51 -7.88
C ASN A 64 14.98 10.72 -7.99
N THR A 65 13.86 10.59 -8.70
CA THR A 65 12.91 11.66 -8.95
C THR A 65 11.46 11.19 -8.72
N GLN A 66 10.56 12.15 -8.51
CA GLN A 66 9.13 11.84 -8.34
C GLN A 66 8.54 11.17 -9.57
N ASP A 67 8.94 11.60 -10.78
CA ASP A 67 8.54 11.03 -12.06
C ASP A 67 9.07 9.61 -12.28
N GLU A 68 10.18 9.22 -11.64
CA GLU A 68 10.65 7.82 -11.62
C GLU A 68 9.89 6.96 -10.60
N THR A 69 9.30 7.59 -9.58
CA THR A 69 8.51 6.92 -8.54
C THR A 69 7.06 6.66 -8.99
N LEU A 70 6.55 7.46 -9.92
CA LEU A 70 5.21 7.38 -10.50
C LEU A 70 4.93 6.10 -11.33
N PRO A 71 5.79 5.67 -12.28
CA PRO A 71 5.56 4.50 -13.13
C PRO A 71 5.49 3.16 -12.38
N PRO A 72 6.29 2.91 -11.33
CA PRO A 72 6.07 1.78 -10.45
C PRO A 72 4.63 1.80 -9.90
N CYS A 73 4.17 2.93 -9.36
CA CYS A 73 2.81 3.05 -8.82
C CYS A 73 1.73 2.75 -9.88
N SER A 74 1.82 3.28 -11.09
CA SER A 74 0.77 3.07 -12.11
C SER A 74 0.65 1.62 -12.59
N GLY A 75 1.72 0.83 -12.51
CA GLY A 75 1.68 -0.62 -12.76
C GLY A 75 0.98 -1.42 -11.66
N PHE A 76 0.96 -0.91 -10.44
CA PHE A 76 0.33 -1.51 -9.25
C PHE A 76 -1.13 -1.10 -9.09
N LEU A 77 -1.45 0.15 -9.45
CA LEU A 77 -2.76 0.78 -9.36
C LEU A 77 -3.73 0.36 -10.48
N LYS A 78 -3.56 -0.84 -11.05
CA LYS A 78 -4.55 -1.36 -12.00
C LYS A 78 -5.87 -1.53 -11.26
N LYS A 79 -6.80 -0.63 -11.55
CA LYS A 79 -8.22 -0.82 -11.25
C LYS A 79 -8.64 -2.12 -11.90
N ASP A 80 -9.37 -2.95 -11.15
CA ASP A 80 -10.10 -4.05 -11.75
C ASP A 80 -11.16 -3.42 -12.67
N GLU A 81 -10.79 -3.17 -13.92
CA GLU A 81 -11.74 -2.84 -14.98
C GLU A 81 -12.54 -4.12 -15.18
N GLY A 82 -13.65 -4.22 -14.45
CA GLY A 82 -14.58 -5.34 -14.54
C GLY A 82 -14.78 -5.73 -16.00
N GLU A 83 -14.43 -6.96 -16.31
CA GLU A 83 -14.66 -7.56 -17.60
C GLU A 83 -16.18 -7.68 -17.79
N THR A 84 -16.75 -6.70 -18.51
CA THR A 84 -18.08 -6.62 -19.16
C THR A 84 -19.30 -7.24 -18.47
#